data_AF-A0AA51D6U5-F1
#
_entry.id   AF-A0AA51D6U5-F1
#
_cell.length_a   1.000
_cell.length_b   1.000
_cell.length_c   1.000
_cell.angle_alpha   90.00
_cell.angle_beta   90.00
_cell.angle_gamma   90.00
#
_symmetry.space_group_name_H-M   'P 1'
#
loop_
_entity.id
_entity.type
_entity.pdbx_description
1 polymer ?
#
loop_
_entity_poly.entity_id
_entity_poly.type
_entity_poly.pdbx_seq_one_letter_code
_entity_poly.pdbx_strand_id
1 'polypeptide(L)' 'MNKGLKKGTVLEGDGDNRAYQSGVLRALRELEINYDCLVSTSIGALNAASFVKGDYESSSKL' A
#
# COMPACT_ATOMS: atom_id res chain seq x y z
N MET A 1 -21.88 18.31 8.49
CA MET A 1 -21.37 16.98 8.09
C MET A 1 -20.03 16.77 8.79
N ASN A 2 -19.94 15.84 9.75
CA ASN A 2 -18.65 15.51 10.36
C ASN A 2 -17.80 14.83 9.27
N LYS A 3 -16.82 15.55 8.72
CA LYS A 3 -15.78 14.94 7.89
C LYS A 3 -14.98 14.06 8.84
N GLY A 4 -15.22 12.74 8.80
CA GLY A 4 -14.42 11.78 9.56
C GLY A 4 -12.92 12.01 9.32
N LEU A 5 -12.12 11.74 10.33
CA LEU A 5 -10.65 11.85 10.23
C LEU A 5 -10.15 10.95 9.11
N LYS A 6 -9.49 11.57 8.12
CA LYS A 6 -8.83 10.83 7.03
C LYS A 6 -7.50 10.27 7.52
N LYS A 7 -7.22 9.01 7.17
CA LYS A 7 -5.99 8.29 7.53
C LYS A 7 -5.10 8.14 6.30
N GLY A 8 -3.89 8.69 6.35
CA GLY A 8 -2.88 8.53 5.33
C GLY A 8 -1.82 7.51 5.76
N THR A 9 -1.48 6.59 4.87
CA THR A 9 -0.36 5.66 5.02
C THR A 9 0.78 6.12 4.13
N VAL A 10 1.96 6.30 4.71
CA VAL A 10 3.18 6.68 3.96
C VAL A 10 4.13 5.49 4.01
N LEU A 11 4.50 4.98 2.84
CA LEU A 11 5.56 4.00 2.69
C LEU A 11 6.80 4.72 2.19
N GLU A 12 7.88 4.63 2.95
CA GLU A 12 9.19 5.09 2.49
C GLU A 12 9.51 4.37 1.17
N GLY A 13 9.89 5.14 0.15
CA GLY A 13 10.35 4.56 -1.09
C GLY A 13 11.86 4.55 -1.11
N ASP A 14 12.46 3.36 -1.04
CA ASP A 14 13.62 2.99 -1.82
C ASP A 14 13.96 1.49 -1.71
N GLY A 15 14.53 0.96 -2.79
CA GLY A 15 15.05 -0.40 -2.93
C GLY A 15 14.07 -1.40 -3.53
N ASP A 16 14.54 -2.25 -4.45
CA ASP A 16 13.82 -3.35 -5.14
C ASP A 16 13.06 -4.34 -4.24
N ASN A 17 13.03 -4.10 -2.92
CA ASN A 17 12.49 -4.98 -1.91
C ASN A 17 10.97 -4.85 -1.80
N ARG A 18 10.29 -5.37 -2.84
CA ARG A 18 8.82 -5.47 -2.96
C ARG A 18 8.17 -6.19 -1.77
N ALA A 19 8.90 -7.09 -1.11
CA ALA A 19 8.42 -7.91 -0.01
C ALA A 19 8.04 -7.12 1.26
N TYR A 20 8.73 -6.01 1.55
CA TYR A 20 8.42 -5.20 2.73
C TYR A 20 7.08 -4.46 2.56
N GLN A 21 6.91 -3.79 1.42
CA GLN A 21 5.70 -3.04 1.12
C GLN A 21 4.48 -3.96 0.98
N SER A 22 4.64 -5.12 0.33
CA SER A 22 3.57 -6.12 0.24
C SER A 22 3.15 -6.66 1.60
N GLY A 23 4.11 -6.94 2.49
CA GLY A 23 3.87 -7.44 3.83
C GLY A 23 3.06 -6.45 4.68
N VAL A 24 3.45 -5.18 4.69
CA VAL A 24 2.74 -4.12 5.43
C VAL A 24 1.31 -3.96 4.89
N LEU A 25 1.15 -3.87 3.57
CA LEU A 25 -0.15 -3.68 2.95
C LEU A 25 -1.08 -4.88 3.16
N ARG A 26 -0.53 -6.10 3.16
CA ARG A 26 -1.25 -7.32 3.52
C ARG A 26 -1.66 -7.31 5.00
N ALA A 27 -0.75 -6.95 5.91
CA ALA A 27 -1.05 -6.86 7.34
C ALA A 27 -2.14 -5.82 7.64
N LEU A 28 -2.12 -4.66 6.97
CA LEU A 28 -3.17 -3.65 7.10
C LEU A 28 -4.55 -4.21 6.70
N ARG A 29 -4.60 -5.04 5.64
CA ARG A 29 -5.83 -5.74 5.22
C ARG A 29 -6.25 -6.80 6.23
N GLU A 30 -5.34 -7.66 6.68
CA GLU A 30 -5.62 -8.73 7.64
C GLU A 30 -6.06 -8.20 9.01
N LEU A 31 -5.58 -7.02 9.41
CA LEU A 31 -5.93 -6.34 10.66
C LEU A 31 -7.12 -5.38 10.52
N GLU A 32 -7.78 -5.31 9.36
CA GLU A 32 -8.89 -4.40 9.07
C GLU A 32 -8.57 -2.91 9.34
N ILE A 33 -7.29 -2.53 9.20
CA ILE A 33 -6.84 -1.15 9.37
C ILE A 33 -7.08 -0.39 8.08
N ASN A 34 -8.19 0.35 8.06
CA ASN A 34 -8.58 1.17 6.91
C ASN A 34 -7.66 2.39 6.72
N TYR A 35 -7.37 2.75 5.47
CA TYR A 35 -6.65 3.96 5.06
C TYR A 35 -7.37 4.64 3.89
N ASP A 36 -7.31 5.96 3.82
CA ASP A 36 -7.94 6.78 2.79
C ASP A 36 -6.96 7.21 1.69
N CYS A 37 -5.66 7.17 1.98
CA CYS A 37 -4.59 7.61 1.09
C CYS A 37 -3.34 6.76 1.32
N LEU A 38 -2.67 6.38 0.23
CA LEU A 38 -1.39 5.68 0.25
C LEU A 38 -0.37 6.52 -0.53
N VAL A 39 0.74 6.89 0.11
CA VAL A 39 1.80 7.73 -0.46
C VAL A 39 3.12 6.98 -0.44
N SER A 40 3.87 7.04 -1.53
CA SER A 40 5.24 6.50 -1.62
C SER A 40 6.02 7.17 -2.76
N THR A 41 7.32 6.93 -2.82
CA THR A 41 8.25 7.51 -3.81
C THR A 41 8.79 6.46 -4.79
N SER A 42 9.12 6.89 -6.02
CA SER A 42 9.76 6.07 -7.07
C SER A 42 9.00 4.77 -7.39
N ILE A 43 9.69 3.61 -7.42
CA ILE A 43 9.11 2.28 -7.66
C ILE A 43 8.00 1.91 -6.67
N GLY A 44 8.07 2.46 -5.45
CA GLY A 44 7.04 2.29 -4.42
C GLY A 44 5.69 2.84 -4.87
N ALA A 45 5.68 3.97 -5.58
CA ALA A 45 4.44 4.61 -6.05
C ALA A 45 3.69 3.74 -7.06
N LEU A 46 4.43 3.09 -7.96
CA LEU A 46 3.86 2.18 -8.94
C LEU A 46 3.27 0.93 -8.26
N ASN A 47 4.02 0.34 -7.32
CA ASN A 47 3.58 -0.82 -6.55
C ASN A 47 2.33 -0.49 -5.70
N ALA A 48 2.33 0.66 -5.03
CA ALA A 48 1.20 1.16 -4.26
C ALA A 48 -0.04 1.37 -5.14
N ALA A 49 0.13 1.93 -6.35
CA ALA A 49 -0.96 2.07 -7.30
C ALA A 49 -1.53 0.71 -7.75
N SER A 50 -0.66 -0.26 -8.06
CA SER A 50 -1.08 -1.63 -8.39
C SER A 50 -1.80 -2.32 -7.22
N PHE A 51 -1.37 -2.09 -5.97
CA PHE A 51 -2.02 -2.61 -4.76
C PHE A 51 -3.41 -2.04 -4.55
N VAL A 52 -3.55 -0.72 -4.62
CA VAL A 52 -4.87 -0.05 -4.48
C VAL A 52 -5.84 -0.48 -5.57
N LYS A 53 -5.34 -0.72 -6.79
CA LYS A 53 -6.15 -1.20 -7.91
C LYS A 53 -6.59 -2.67 -7.77
N GLY A 54 -6.04 -3.42 -6.83
CA GLY A 54 -6.33 -4.84 -6.62
C GLY A 54 -5.55 -5.80 -7.53
N ASP A 55 -4.66 -5.28 -8.37
CA ASP A 55 -3.88 -6.07 -9.34
C ASP A 55 -2.65 -6.76 -8.69
N TYR A 56 -2.35 -6.44 -7.44
CA TYR A 56 -1.08 -6.78 -6.79
C TYR A 56 -0.95 -8.27 -6.38
N GLU A 57 -2.05 -8.97 -6.14
CA GLU A 57 -2.07 -10.42 -5.92
C GLU A 57 -1.53 -11.20 -7.14
N SER A 58 -1.51 -10.59 -8.34
CA SER A 58 -0.97 -11.22 -9.55
C SER A 58 0.56 -11.15 -9.63
N SER A 59 1.22 -10.35 -8.79
CA SER A 59 2.68 -10.09 -8.83
C SER A 59 3.51 -11.01 -7.92
N SER A 60 2.88 -11.94 -7.19
CA SER A 60 3.55 -12.94 -6.33
C SER A 60 3.82 -14.29 -7.03
N LYS A 61 3.58 -14.38 -8.34
CA LYS A 61 3.66 -15.61 -9.14
C LYS A 61 4.92 -15.75 -10.03
N LEU A 62 5.96 -14.98 -9.78
CA LEU A 62 7.26 -15.09 -10.46
C LEU A 62 8.36 -15.45 -9.47
#